data_AF-A0A970K9H5-F1
#
_entry.id   AF-A0A970K9H5-F1
#
_cell.length_a   1.000
_cell.length_b   1.000
_cell.length_c   1.000
_cell.angle_alpha   90.00
_cell.angle_beta   90.00
_cell.angle_gamma   90.00
#
_symmetry.space_group_name_H-M   'P 1'
#
loop_
_entity.id
_entity.type
_entity.pdbx_description
1 polymer ?
#
loop_
_entity_poly.entity_id
_entity_poly.type
_entity_poly.pdbx_seq_one_letter_code
_entity_poly.pdbx_strand_id
1 'polypeptide(L)'
;MKHGGFSQLQYQIESISQPVFAGTKDGTILACNTSFTSLLGYELPDALHLNWVTSLTHHQHQDEDCSRLEQMIPGFSCLYSTQFMHRSGKIIPVDVVAVALSITGDLRPILFIVNDGHNKESLLNSEQNDDYRLLLDSINELFYTYDVNGRITFTNRKSFDILGYHPHECLGRYLWEFVPERYREYFIKELKRRIPEGKEDTYLVKVLHRDGSERVFQLKASPIIKNGEIIGEMALAEDVTERRQMEKELQFSNETLLRIREELVAANQQQLATEEELRAQLEESEKNKNALAEAHQRLQTFIDFLPEPTFVINQQGQVELWNYAMEELTGIKARDILGRGNYEYAIPFYGRRVPMLIDMALDPQLIENNNIVVNKIENDTLFAEIYCPQLGVNGSYLSCKSAP
;
A
#
# COMPACT_ATOMS: atom_id res chain seq x y z
N MET A 1 14.30 -10.46 -34.37
CA MET A 1 13.16 -9.51 -34.48
C MET A 1 13.66 -8.06 -34.30
N LYS A 2 14.50 -7.53 -35.20
CA LYS A 2 15.08 -6.16 -35.08
C LYS A 2 14.56 -5.16 -36.14
N HIS A 3 13.66 -5.57 -37.04
CA HIS A 3 13.26 -4.75 -38.19
C HIS A 3 11.98 -3.90 -38.00
N GLY A 4 11.23 -4.07 -36.91
CA GLY A 4 9.94 -3.37 -36.74
C GLY A 4 10.05 -1.87 -36.44
N GLY A 5 11.02 -1.44 -35.64
CA GLY A 5 11.15 -0.05 -35.20
C GLY A 5 11.68 0.91 -36.28
N PHE A 6 12.59 0.44 -37.14
CA PHE A 6 13.23 1.27 -38.17
C PHE A 6 12.29 1.61 -39.33
N SER A 7 11.40 0.69 -39.71
CA SER A 7 10.37 0.94 -40.72
C SER A 7 9.37 2.00 -40.27
N GLN A 8 9.06 2.05 -38.97
CA GLN A 8 8.16 3.05 -38.40
C GLN A 8 8.81 4.44 -38.36
N LEU A 9 10.10 4.53 -38.01
CA LEU A 9 10.85 5.78 -38.02
C LEU A 9 10.96 6.37 -39.44
N GLN A 10 11.30 5.54 -40.44
CA GLN A 10 11.35 5.96 -41.85
C GLN A 10 9.99 6.51 -42.32
N TYR A 11 8.88 5.84 -41.97
CA TYR A 11 7.54 6.29 -42.35
C TYR A 11 7.17 7.62 -41.69
N GLN A 12 7.52 7.81 -40.42
CA GLN A 12 7.28 9.06 -39.69
C GLN A 12 8.02 10.22 -40.33
N ILE A 13 9.30 10.03 -40.68
CA ILE A 13 10.07 11.12 -41.25
C ILE A 13 9.75 11.41 -42.72
N GLU A 14 9.26 10.43 -43.49
CA GLU A 14 8.94 10.65 -44.91
C GLU A 14 7.78 11.64 -45.10
N SER A 15 6.87 11.74 -44.12
CA SER A 15 5.74 12.68 -44.15
C SER A 15 6.16 14.16 -44.01
N ILE A 16 7.43 14.41 -43.70
CA ILE A 16 8.00 15.73 -43.48
C ILE A 16 8.39 16.34 -44.82
N SER A 17 7.97 17.58 -45.09
CA SER A 17 8.30 18.33 -46.31
C SER A 17 9.74 18.86 -46.35
N GLN A 18 10.39 19.05 -45.21
CA GLN A 18 11.75 19.61 -45.09
C GLN A 18 12.83 18.54 -45.00
N PRO A 19 14.07 18.83 -45.42
CA PRO A 19 15.21 17.93 -45.26
C PRO A 19 15.39 17.44 -43.81
N VAL A 20 15.10 16.16 -43.58
CA VAL A 20 15.29 15.49 -42.30
C VAL A 20 16.00 14.16 -42.48
N PHE A 21 16.86 13.85 -41.51
CA PHE A 21 17.34 12.49 -41.31
C PHE A 21 17.44 12.16 -39.83
N ALA A 22 17.26 10.87 -39.50
CA ALA A 22 17.62 10.31 -38.22
C ALA A 22 18.98 9.62 -38.35
N GLY A 23 19.92 9.95 -37.48
CA GLY A 23 21.26 9.37 -37.49
C GLY A 23 21.76 9.01 -36.11
N THR A 24 22.89 8.32 -36.05
CA THR A 24 23.59 7.98 -34.81
C THR A 24 24.82 8.87 -34.62
N LYS A 25 25.39 8.87 -33.40
CA LYS A 25 26.57 9.66 -33.05
C LYS A 25 27.83 9.27 -33.85
N ASP A 26 27.95 8.01 -34.23
CA ASP A 26 29.05 7.47 -35.06
C ASP A 26 28.95 7.86 -36.54
N GLY A 27 27.94 8.66 -36.92
CA GLY A 27 27.79 9.15 -38.28
C GLY A 27 26.81 8.34 -39.14
N THR A 28 26.25 7.24 -38.65
CA THR A 28 25.37 6.39 -39.47
C THR A 28 24.01 7.08 -39.69
N ILE A 29 23.53 7.11 -40.93
CA ILE A 29 22.17 7.56 -41.26
C ILE A 29 21.22 6.36 -41.17
N LEU A 30 20.26 6.43 -40.25
CA LEU A 30 19.29 5.36 -39.99
C LEU A 30 18.04 5.49 -40.88
N ALA A 31 17.64 6.72 -41.15
CA ALA A 31 16.47 7.05 -41.94
C ALA A 31 16.65 8.48 -42.48
N CYS A 32 16.21 8.78 -43.70
CA CYS A 32 16.13 10.15 -44.22
C CYS A 32 14.90 10.29 -45.12
N ASN A 33 14.40 11.50 -45.33
CA ASN A 33 13.26 11.70 -46.24
C ASN A 33 13.68 12.16 -47.63
N THR A 34 12.74 12.12 -48.58
CA THR A 34 12.98 12.56 -49.97
C THR A 34 13.47 14.01 -50.08
N SER A 35 13.03 14.90 -49.19
CA SER A 35 13.49 16.29 -49.20
C SER A 35 14.97 16.42 -48.85
N PHE A 36 15.46 15.61 -47.91
CA PHE A 36 16.88 15.56 -47.55
C PHE A 36 17.74 15.05 -48.70
N THR A 37 17.31 13.98 -49.34
CA THR A 37 18.06 13.40 -50.47
C THR A 37 18.05 14.36 -51.67
N SER A 38 16.94 15.08 -51.89
CA SER A 38 16.84 16.12 -52.92
C SER A 38 17.77 17.30 -52.66
N LEU A 39 17.92 17.75 -51.40
CA LEU A 39 18.84 18.83 -51.02
C LEU A 39 20.30 18.48 -51.36
N LEU A 40 20.71 17.25 -51.07
CA LEU A 40 22.09 16.79 -51.23
C LEU A 40 22.36 16.08 -52.58
N GLY A 41 21.30 15.87 -53.36
CA GLY A 41 21.32 15.23 -54.66
C GLY A 41 21.55 13.72 -54.61
N TYR A 42 21.28 13.04 -53.49
CA TYR A 42 21.38 11.58 -53.42
C TYR A 42 20.03 10.91 -53.71
N GLU A 43 20.06 9.62 -54.03
CA GLU A 43 18.86 8.77 -54.02
C GLU A 43 18.71 8.11 -52.64
N LEU A 44 17.47 7.79 -52.23
CA LEU A 44 17.18 7.29 -50.88
C LEU A 44 18.01 6.06 -50.45
N PRO A 45 18.19 5.02 -51.29
CA PRO A 45 19.01 3.86 -50.89
C PRO A 45 20.47 4.24 -50.67
N ASP A 46 21.00 5.15 -51.49
CA ASP A 46 22.41 5.56 -51.42
C ASP A 46 22.67 6.45 -50.20
N ALA A 47 21.72 7.34 -49.87
CA ALA A 47 21.82 8.24 -48.74
C ALA A 47 21.92 7.49 -47.39
N LEU A 48 21.26 6.34 -47.26
CA LEU A 48 21.33 5.51 -46.05
C LEU A 48 22.70 4.81 -45.87
N HIS A 49 23.51 4.73 -46.92
CA HIS A 49 24.87 4.19 -46.86
C HIS A 49 25.94 5.25 -46.58
N LEU A 50 25.56 6.52 -46.56
CA LEU A 50 26.47 7.63 -46.25
C LEU A 50 26.70 7.74 -44.74
N ASN A 51 27.86 8.29 -44.39
CA ASN A 51 28.14 8.73 -43.04
C ASN A 51 27.98 10.25 -42.97
N TRP A 52 27.07 10.76 -42.14
CA TRP A 52 26.75 12.19 -42.10
C TRP A 52 27.95 13.04 -41.61
N VAL A 53 28.86 12.48 -40.82
CA VAL A 53 30.11 13.15 -40.42
C VAL A 53 31.09 13.17 -41.60
N THR A 54 31.52 12.01 -42.06
CA THR A 54 32.68 11.93 -42.98
C THR A 54 32.33 12.16 -44.44
N SER A 55 31.07 11.86 -44.82
CA SER A 55 30.61 11.93 -46.21
C SER A 55 29.81 13.19 -46.51
N LEU A 56 29.05 13.72 -45.55
CA LEU A 56 28.20 14.89 -45.75
C LEU A 56 28.79 16.16 -45.16
N THR A 57 29.31 16.13 -43.93
CA THR A 57 29.81 17.34 -43.27
C THR A 57 31.15 17.76 -43.86
N HIS A 58 31.29 19.05 -44.21
CA HIS A 58 32.53 19.60 -44.75
C HIS A 58 33.67 19.45 -43.74
N HIS A 59 34.87 19.07 -44.21
CA HIS A 59 36.02 18.70 -43.38
C HIS A 59 36.40 19.69 -42.27
N GLN A 60 36.12 20.99 -42.46
CA GLN A 60 36.39 22.03 -41.45
C GLN A 60 35.47 21.96 -40.22
N HIS A 61 34.30 21.35 -40.35
CA HIS A 61 33.27 21.31 -39.30
C HIS A 61 33.09 19.92 -38.69
N GLN A 62 33.75 18.89 -39.22
CA GLN A 62 33.59 17.49 -38.77
C GLN A 62 33.91 17.31 -37.29
N ASP A 63 35.05 17.82 -36.82
CA ASP A 63 35.48 17.69 -35.42
C ASP A 63 34.55 18.44 -34.46
N GLU A 64 34.12 19.65 -34.84
CA GLU A 64 33.23 20.48 -34.04
C GLU A 64 31.83 19.84 -33.91
N ASP A 65 31.26 19.40 -35.03
CA ASP A 65 29.93 18.77 -35.06
C ASP A 65 29.93 17.41 -34.34
N CYS A 66 30.98 16.60 -34.50
CA CYS A 66 31.16 15.38 -33.73
C CYS A 66 31.20 15.67 -32.22
N SER A 67 32.06 16.59 -31.79
CA SER A 67 32.21 16.91 -30.37
C SER A 67 30.91 17.41 -29.75
N ARG A 68 30.14 18.21 -30.50
CA ARG A 68 28.82 18.71 -30.09
C ARG A 68 27.83 17.57 -29.86
N LEU A 69 27.77 16.57 -30.74
CA LEU A 69 26.84 15.45 -30.59
C LEU A 69 27.30 14.37 -29.62
N GLU A 70 28.61 14.21 -29.41
CA GLU A 70 29.15 13.33 -28.36
C GLU A 70 28.60 13.72 -26.99
N GLN A 71 28.50 15.03 -26.73
CA GLN A 71 27.99 15.58 -25.48
C GLN A 71 26.46 15.48 -25.35
N MET A 72 25.70 15.28 -26.43
CA MET A 72 24.24 15.19 -26.36
C MET A 72 23.75 13.96 -25.59
N ILE A 73 22.85 14.18 -24.63
CA ILE A 73 22.16 13.14 -23.86
C ILE A 73 20.68 13.11 -24.28
N PRO A 74 19.95 11.98 -24.20
CA PRO A 74 18.53 11.94 -24.56
C PRO A 74 17.72 13.06 -23.90
N GLY A 75 16.83 13.69 -24.66
CA GLY A 75 16.04 14.85 -24.24
C GLY A 75 16.75 16.20 -24.32
N PHE A 76 18.00 16.25 -24.79
CA PHE A 76 18.65 17.51 -25.17
C PHE A 76 18.53 17.77 -26.67
N SER A 77 18.60 19.05 -27.03
CA SER A 77 18.59 19.53 -28.41
C SER A 77 19.64 20.60 -28.60
N CYS A 78 20.24 20.68 -29.78
CA CYS A 78 21.17 21.75 -30.12
C CYS A 78 20.88 22.32 -31.50
N LEU A 79 21.33 23.55 -31.72
CA LEU A 79 21.15 24.29 -32.96
C LEU A 79 22.48 24.92 -33.34
N TYR A 80 22.90 24.67 -34.58
CA TYR A 80 24.18 25.15 -35.08
C TYR A 80 24.14 25.29 -36.60
N SER A 81 25.01 26.15 -37.14
CA SER A 81 25.22 26.32 -38.56
C SER A 81 26.43 25.50 -38.99
N THR A 82 26.32 24.75 -40.08
CA THR A 82 27.40 23.93 -40.65
C THR A 82 27.34 23.95 -42.18
N GLN A 83 28.17 23.15 -42.84
CA GLN A 83 28.21 23.05 -44.30
C GLN A 83 28.18 21.59 -44.74
N PHE A 84 27.18 21.24 -45.53
CA PHE A 84 27.06 19.91 -46.13
C PHE A 84 27.60 19.86 -47.56
N MET A 85 28.05 18.68 -47.97
CA MET A 85 28.57 18.38 -49.29
C MET A 85 27.48 17.70 -50.14
N HIS A 86 27.11 18.34 -51.24
CA HIS A 86 26.25 17.77 -52.27
C HIS A 86 27.00 16.69 -53.07
N ARG A 87 26.30 15.71 -53.66
CA ARG A 87 26.91 14.64 -54.49
C ARG A 87 27.80 15.14 -55.63
N SER A 88 27.57 16.38 -56.08
CA SER A 88 28.32 17.02 -57.16
C SER A 88 29.60 17.72 -56.67
N GLY A 89 29.89 17.68 -55.37
CA GLY A 89 30.98 18.43 -54.73
C GLY A 89 30.66 19.89 -54.38
N LYS A 90 29.40 20.34 -54.58
CA LYS A 90 28.97 21.69 -54.15
C LYS A 90 28.83 21.74 -52.63
N ILE A 91 29.33 22.79 -52.00
CA ILE A 91 29.10 23.07 -50.57
C ILE A 91 27.75 23.77 -50.41
N ILE A 92 26.92 23.26 -49.49
CA ILE A 92 25.62 23.79 -49.12
C ILE A 92 25.70 24.23 -47.66
N PRO A 93 25.64 25.54 -47.34
CA PRO A 93 25.50 25.98 -45.97
C PRO A 93 24.14 25.54 -45.44
N VAL A 94 24.14 24.97 -44.24
CA VAL A 94 22.91 24.48 -43.62
C VAL A 94 22.85 24.89 -42.16
N ASP A 95 21.64 25.10 -41.66
CA ASP A 95 21.42 25.14 -40.23
C ASP A 95 20.79 23.84 -39.76
N VAL A 96 21.31 23.27 -38.68
CA VAL A 96 20.93 21.96 -38.18
C VAL A 96 20.35 22.08 -36.78
N VAL A 97 19.11 21.62 -36.61
CA VAL A 97 18.54 21.32 -35.29
C VAL A 97 18.69 19.83 -35.05
N ALA A 98 19.52 19.48 -34.06
CA ALA A 98 19.70 18.10 -33.64
C ALA A 98 18.91 17.86 -32.35
N VAL A 99 18.06 16.83 -32.33
CA VAL A 99 17.27 16.42 -31.16
C VAL A 99 17.62 15.00 -30.78
N ALA A 100 18.13 14.78 -29.56
CA ALA A 100 18.43 13.44 -29.07
C ALA A 100 17.15 12.77 -28.54
N LEU A 101 16.66 11.75 -29.25
CA LEU A 101 15.43 11.07 -28.88
C LEU A 101 15.67 10.03 -27.77
N SER A 102 14.74 9.98 -26.81
CA SER A 102 14.71 8.98 -25.73
C SER A 102 14.03 7.68 -26.20
N ILE A 103 14.65 6.93 -27.11
CA ILE A 103 14.13 5.61 -27.52
C ILE A 103 14.86 4.50 -26.74
N THR A 104 14.12 3.47 -26.31
CA THR A 104 14.67 2.29 -25.62
C THR A 104 15.51 1.42 -26.56
N GLY A 105 16.82 1.34 -26.31
CA GLY A 105 17.79 0.50 -27.05
C GLY A 105 19.21 1.07 -27.00
N ASP A 106 20.20 0.32 -27.51
CA ASP A 106 21.60 0.78 -27.62
C ASP A 106 21.78 1.89 -28.68
N LEU A 107 20.89 1.94 -29.68
CA LEU A 107 20.90 2.95 -30.73
C LEU A 107 19.99 4.10 -30.33
N ARG A 108 20.60 5.26 -30.03
CA ARG A 108 19.91 6.50 -29.67
C ARG A 108 19.92 7.44 -30.88
N PRO A 109 18.84 7.47 -31.70
CA PRO A 109 18.82 8.30 -32.88
C PRO A 109 18.74 9.78 -32.50
N ILE A 110 19.52 10.58 -33.21
CA ILE A 110 19.43 12.03 -33.23
C ILE A 110 18.63 12.38 -34.47
N LEU A 111 17.52 13.10 -34.28
CA LEU A 111 16.77 13.68 -35.38
C LEU A 111 17.46 14.97 -35.80
N PHE A 112 17.90 15.04 -37.06
CA PHE A 112 18.53 16.19 -37.66
C PHE A 112 17.55 16.84 -38.62
N ILE A 113 17.18 18.07 -38.31
CA ILE A 113 16.39 18.93 -39.18
C ILE A 113 17.37 19.88 -39.85
N VAL A 114 17.36 19.92 -41.18
CA VAL A 114 18.37 20.61 -41.98
C VAL A 114 17.68 21.72 -42.78
N ASN A 115 18.08 22.97 -42.54
CA ASN A 115 17.67 24.13 -43.34
C ASN A 115 18.72 24.49 -44.38
N ASP A 116 18.32 25.02 -45.53
CA ASP A 116 19.25 25.72 -46.43
C ASP A 116 19.59 27.10 -45.86
N GLY A 117 20.86 27.28 -45.48
CA GLY A 117 21.39 28.51 -44.88
C GLY A 117 21.49 29.69 -45.85
N HIS A 118 21.19 29.51 -47.14
CA HIS A 118 21.09 30.61 -48.10
C HIS A 118 19.77 31.39 -47.98
N ASN A 119 18.76 30.87 -47.30
CA ASN A 119 17.54 31.60 -47.04
C ASN A 119 17.81 32.61 -45.91
N LYS A 120 17.68 33.92 -46.21
CA LYS A 120 18.04 35.02 -45.28
C LYS A 120 17.23 35.06 -43.97
N GLU A 121 16.24 34.19 -43.84
CA GLU A 121 15.49 33.98 -42.60
C GLU A 121 16.25 33.02 -41.69
N SER A 122 17.05 33.58 -40.78
CA SER A 122 17.62 32.84 -39.66
C SER A 122 16.51 32.08 -38.92
N LEU A 123 16.77 30.84 -38.51
CA LEU A 123 15.87 29.96 -37.72
C LEU A 123 15.13 30.62 -36.55
N LEU A 124 15.63 31.76 -36.05
CA LEU A 124 15.06 32.52 -34.95
C LEU A 124 14.00 33.57 -35.37
N ASN A 125 13.81 33.86 -36.66
CA ASN A 125 13.03 35.01 -37.13
C ASN A 125 11.81 34.69 -38.01
N SER A 126 11.50 33.44 -38.34
CA SER A 126 10.46 33.16 -39.33
C SER A 126 9.09 32.89 -38.68
N GLU A 127 8.27 33.95 -38.62
CA GLU A 127 6.80 33.83 -38.66
C GLU A 127 6.29 33.10 -39.92
N GLN A 128 7.16 32.86 -40.92
CA GLN A 128 6.81 32.44 -42.29
C GLN A 128 7.29 31.05 -42.73
N ASN A 129 8.00 30.29 -41.88
CA ASN A 129 8.54 28.99 -42.28
C ASN A 129 7.70 27.86 -41.68
N ASP A 130 6.47 27.72 -42.20
CA ASP A 130 5.42 26.79 -41.72
C ASP A 130 5.92 25.34 -41.56
N ASP A 131 6.93 24.95 -42.33
CA ASP A 131 7.47 23.60 -42.30
C ASP A 131 8.33 23.28 -41.05
N TYR A 132 8.99 24.28 -40.43
CA TYR A 132 9.72 24.08 -39.15
C TYR A 132 8.79 23.82 -37.99
N ARG A 133 7.62 24.46 -38.01
CA ARG A 133 6.57 24.25 -37.02
C ARG A 133 6.05 22.82 -37.09
N LEU A 134 5.73 22.32 -38.29
CA LEU A 134 5.23 20.96 -38.48
C LEU A 134 6.18 19.88 -37.94
N LEU A 135 7.48 20.11 -38.05
CA LEU A 135 8.52 19.22 -37.54
C LEU A 135 8.57 19.16 -36.02
N LEU A 136 8.68 20.31 -35.37
CA LEU A 136 8.73 20.38 -33.92
C LEU A 136 7.37 20.00 -33.31
N ASP A 137 6.27 20.13 -34.05
CA ASP A 137 4.94 19.65 -33.68
C ASP A 137 4.83 18.12 -33.66
N SER A 138 5.68 17.40 -34.41
CA SER A 138 5.72 15.93 -34.39
C SER A 138 6.40 15.36 -33.14
N ILE A 139 7.20 16.18 -32.43
CA ILE A 139 7.83 15.81 -31.17
C ILE A 139 6.75 15.71 -30.08
N ASN A 140 6.75 14.62 -29.31
CA ASN A 140 5.76 14.39 -28.26
C ASN A 140 5.91 15.34 -27.05
N GLU A 141 7.10 15.90 -26.86
CA GLU A 141 7.45 16.81 -25.78
C GLU A 141 7.20 18.27 -26.17
N LEU A 142 7.00 19.12 -25.15
CA LEU A 142 6.92 20.55 -25.33
C LEU A 142 8.30 21.10 -25.73
N PHE A 143 8.42 21.63 -26.94
CA PHE A 143 9.63 22.27 -27.41
C PHE A 143 9.43 23.78 -27.48
N TYR A 144 10.38 24.54 -26.97
CA TYR A 144 10.34 25.99 -27.04
C TYR A 144 11.74 26.61 -27.00
N THR A 145 11.86 27.82 -27.52
CA THR A 145 13.09 28.62 -27.44
C THR A 145 12.76 30.00 -26.87
N TYR A 146 13.77 30.64 -26.28
CA TYR A 146 13.65 31.99 -25.75
C TYR A 146 14.97 32.75 -25.83
N ASP A 147 14.86 34.08 -25.91
CA ASP A 147 16.02 34.97 -25.93
C ASP A 147 16.69 35.09 -24.55
N VAL A 148 17.83 35.80 -24.48
CA VAL A 148 18.55 36.07 -23.23
C VAL A 148 17.73 36.82 -22.17
N ASN A 149 16.61 37.45 -22.55
CA ASN A 149 15.69 38.13 -21.64
C ASN A 149 14.55 37.21 -21.15
N GLY A 150 14.50 35.96 -21.62
CA GLY A 150 13.44 35.01 -21.30
C GLY A 150 12.14 35.22 -22.07
N ARG A 151 12.17 35.95 -23.20
CA ARG A 151 11.03 36.07 -24.11
C ARG A 151 10.97 34.86 -25.03
N ILE A 152 9.81 34.22 -25.10
CA ILE A 152 9.60 33.03 -25.93
C ILE A 152 9.71 33.45 -27.40
N THR A 153 10.68 32.87 -28.11
CA THR A 153 10.93 33.10 -29.54
C THR A 153 10.32 32.01 -30.41
N PHE A 154 10.08 30.82 -29.85
CA PHE A 154 9.41 29.72 -30.53
C PHE A 154 8.71 28.80 -29.52
N THR A 155 7.60 28.16 -29.91
CA THR A 155 7.08 26.97 -29.24
C THR A 155 6.31 26.10 -30.24
N ASN A 156 6.39 24.78 -30.08
CA ASN A 156 5.61 23.84 -30.88
C ASN A 156 4.15 23.76 -30.39
N ARG A 157 3.31 23.05 -31.15
CA ARG A 157 1.89 22.80 -30.89
C ARG A 157 1.62 22.08 -29.57
N LYS A 158 2.62 21.39 -28.99
CA LYS A 158 2.49 20.78 -27.66
C LYS A 158 2.22 21.78 -26.55
N SER A 159 2.52 23.07 -26.76
CA SER A 159 2.05 24.14 -25.88
C SER A 159 0.51 24.16 -25.76
N PHE A 160 -0.20 23.90 -26.84
CA PHE A 160 -1.65 23.82 -26.83
C PHE A 160 -2.13 22.48 -26.26
N ASP A 161 -1.56 21.38 -26.77
CA ASP A 161 -2.01 20.04 -26.37
C ASP A 161 -1.82 19.78 -24.86
N ILE A 162 -0.75 20.33 -24.26
CA ILE A 162 -0.37 20.05 -22.87
C ILE A 162 -0.72 21.20 -21.91
N LEU A 163 -0.57 22.47 -22.34
CA LEU A 163 -0.79 23.66 -21.49
C LEU A 163 -2.06 24.45 -21.86
N GLY A 164 -2.71 24.15 -22.98
CA GLY A 164 -3.92 24.82 -23.45
C GLY A 164 -3.69 26.19 -24.11
N TYR A 165 -2.43 26.62 -24.26
CA TYR A 165 -2.09 27.88 -24.93
C TYR A 165 -1.70 27.62 -26.36
N HIS A 166 -2.31 28.34 -27.31
CA HIS A 166 -1.85 28.28 -28.68
C HIS A 166 -0.45 28.91 -28.80
N PRO A 167 0.42 28.42 -29.72
CA PRO A 167 1.75 28.98 -29.90
C PRO A 167 1.78 30.51 -30.04
N HIS A 168 0.86 31.09 -30.82
CA HIS A 168 0.77 32.53 -31.02
C HIS A 168 0.43 33.32 -29.74
N GLU A 169 -0.19 32.69 -28.74
CA GLU A 169 -0.46 33.30 -27.42
C GLU A 169 0.78 33.27 -26.52
N CYS A 170 1.77 32.43 -26.84
CA CYS A 170 3.02 32.28 -26.10
C CYS A 170 4.15 33.15 -26.64
N LEU A 171 4.22 33.31 -27.97
CA LEU A 171 5.30 34.04 -28.65
C LEU A 171 5.42 35.49 -28.13
N GLY A 172 6.66 35.93 -27.90
CA GLY A 172 7.01 37.26 -27.43
C GLY A 172 6.78 37.53 -25.94
N ARG A 173 6.03 36.66 -25.24
CA ARG A 173 5.78 36.75 -23.81
C ARG A 173 6.93 36.18 -22.99
N TYR A 174 6.97 36.54 -21.72
CA TYR A 174 8.01 36.04 -20.83
C TYR A 174 7.64 34.68 -20.23
N LEU A 175 8.63 33.79 -20.10
CA LEU A 175 8.45 32.45 -19.53
C LEU A 175 7.75 32.46 -18.16
N TRP A 176 8.10 33.40 -17.28
CA TRP A 176 7.54 33.48 -15.92
C TRP A 176 6.06 33.89 -15.89
N GLU A 177 5.49 34.39 -16.99
CA GLU A 177 4.05 34.64 -17.07
C GLU A 177 3.25 33.33 -16.98
N PHE A 178 3.85 32.21 -17.43
CA PHE A 178 3.29 30.86 -17.36
C PHE A 178 3.66 30.13 -16.07
N VAL A 179 4.42 30.75 -15.17
CA VAL A 179 4.81 30.17 -13.87
C VAL A 179 3.88 30.72 -12.77
N PRO A 180 3.45 29.90 -11.79
CA PRO A 180 2.65 30.39 -10.67
C PRO A 180 3.32 31.58 -9.98
N GLU A 181 2.52 32.60 -9.64
CA GLU A 181 3.02 33.90 -9.16
C GLU A 181 4.04 33.78 -8.02
N ARG A 182 3.76 32.88 -7.08
CA ARG A 182 4.61 32.58 -5.91
C ARG A 182 6.02 32.04 -6.25
N TYR A 183 6.26 31.61 -7.49
CA TYR A 183 7.56 31.11 -7.94
C TYR A 183 8.26 32.02 -8.95
N ARG A 184 7.60 33.10 -9.41
CA ARG A 184 8.13 33.95 -10.50
C ARG A 184 9.47 34.59 -10.17
N GLU A 185 9.62 35.17 -8.98
CA GLU A 185 10.87 35.84 -8.59
C GLU A 185 12.05 34.87 -8.55
N TYR A 186 11.85 33.70 -7.96
CA TYR A 186 12.85 32.64 -7.91
C TYR A 186 13.23 32.18 -9.32
N PHE A 187 12.23 31.94 -10.18
CA PHE A 187 12.43 31.50 -11.56
C PHE A 187 13.21 32.53 -12.39
N ILE A 188 12.90 33.83 -12.26
CA ILE A 188 13.63 34.92 -12.94
C ILE A 188 15.10 34.97 -12.48
N LYS A 189 15.33 34.85 -11.17
CA LYS A 189 16.69 34.83 -10.62
C LYS A 189 17.51 33.68 -11.17
N GLU A 190 16.91 32.49 -11.26
CA GLU A 190 17.57 31.29 -11.75
C GLU A 190 17.87 31.37 -13.26
N LEU A 191 16.92 31.87 -14.06
CA LEU A 191 17.12 32.17 -15.48
C LEU A 191 18.31 33.11 -15.73
N LYS A 192 18.37 34.23 -15.00
CA LYS A 192 19.44 35.22 -15.14
C LYS A 192 20.81 34.67 -14.73
N ARG A 193 20.84 33.69 -13.84
CA ARG A 193 22.08 33.00 -13.43
C ARG A 193 22.53 32.00 -14.48
N ARG A 194 21.61 31.18 -15.02
CA ARG A 194 21.95 30.03 -15.88
C ARG A 194 22.28 30.40 -17.32
N ILE A 195 21.58 31.37 -17.92
CA ILE A 195 21.79 31.73 -19.34
C ILE A 195 23.26 32.11 -19.62
N PRO A 196 23.91 32.98 -18.80
CA PRO A 196 25.32 33.33 -19.03
C PRO A 196 26.31 32.18 -18.77
N GLU A 197 25.93 31.17 -17.99
CA GLU A 197 26.79 30.01 -17.73
C GLU A 197 26.92 29.10 -18.96
N GLY A 198 25.92 29.12 -19.86
CA GLY A 198 25.94 28.36 -21.09
C GLY A 198 26.04 26.85 -20.88
N LYS A 199 25.50 26.34 -19.76
CA LYS A 199 25.55 24.92 -19.41
C LYS A 199 24.21 24.24 -19.64
N GLU A 200 24.31 23.01 -20.13
CA GLU A 200 23.19 22.09 -20.23
C GLU A 200 22.80 21.56 -18.85
N ASP A 201 21.51 21.62 -18.51
CA ASP A 201 21.02 21.15 -17.21
C ASP A 201 19.54 20.76 -17.26
N THR A 202 19.12 19.95 -16.29
CA THR A 202 17.75 19.45 -16.13
C THR A 202 17.05 20.12 -14.95
N TYR A 203 15.89 20.70 -15.19
CA TYR A 203 15.14 21.45 -14.18
C TYR A 203 13.72 20.91 -14.04
N LEU A 204 13.17 21.06 -12.83
CA LEU A 204 11.76 20.85 -12.55
C LEU A 204 11.08 22.20 -12.36
N VAL A 205 10.04 22.46 -13.14
CA VAL A 205 9.33 23.73 -13.12
C VAL A 205 7.84 23.48 -13.01
N LYS A 206 7.19 24.28 -12.16
CA LYS A 206 5.74 24.35 -12.12
C LYS A 206 5.24 25.37 -13.13
N VAL A 207 4.35 24.94 -14.00
CA VAL A 207 3.79 25.74 -15.08
C VAL A 207 2.27 25.74 -14.92
N LEU A 208 1.64 26.88 -15.21
CA LEU A 208 0.20 27.04 -15.23
C LEU A 208 -0.35 26.56 -16.56
N HIS A 209 -1.34 25.68 -16.51
CA HIS A 209 -2.23 25.41 -17.64
C HIS A 209 -3.25 26.55 -17.79
N ARG A 210 -3.86 26.69 -18.97
CA ARG A 210 -4.86 27.74 -19.27
C ARG A 210 -6.08 27.73 -18.36
N ASP A 211 -6.47 26.57 -17.85
CA ASP A 211 -7.57 26.43 -16.88
C ASP A 211 -7.19 26.82 -15.44
N GLY A 212 -5.92 27.21 -15.20
CA GLY A 212 -5.40 27.59 -13.88
C GLY A 212 -4.80 26.43 -13.08
N SER A 213 -4.88 25.18 -13.55
CA SER A 213 -4.22 24.05 -12.91
C SER A 213 -2.69 24.12 -13.03
N GLU A 214 -1.99 23.53 -12.07
CA GLU A 214 -0.53 23.44 -12.09
C GLU A 214 -0.07 22.12 -12.66
N ARG A 215 0.85 22.22 -13.62
CA ARG A 215 1.57 21.10 -14.23
C ARG A 215 3.02 21.15 -13.78
N VAL A 216 3.64 19.99 -13.63
CA VAL A 216 5.06 19.85 -13.31
C VAL A 216 5.79 19.38 -14.55
N PHE A 217 6.66 20.22 -15.08
CA PHE A 217 7.49 19.89 -16.22
C PHE A 217 8.91 19.58 -15.77
N GLN A 218 9.48 18.52 -16.34
CA GLN A 218 10.91 18.27 -16.33
C GLN A 218 11.47 18.78 -17.66
N LEU A 219 12.30 19.82 -17.61
CA LEU A 219 12.87 20.43 -18.81
C LEU A 219 14.37 20.26 -18.87
N LYS A 220 14.88 20.07 -20.09
CA LYS A 220 16.30 20.03 -20.42
C LYS A 220 16.58 21.20 -21.34
N ALA A 221 17.43 22.12 -20.88
CA ALA A 221 17.73 23.34 -21.61
C ALA A 221 19.17 23.32 -22.11
N SER A 222 19.38 23.79 -23.35
CA SER A 222 20.69 23.99 -23.97
C SER A 222 20.81 25.43 -24.49
N PRO A 223 22.00 26.05 -24.41
CA PRO A 223 22.22 27.38 -24.95
C PRO A 223 22.11 27.40 -26.47
N ILE A 224 21.56 28.48 -27.01
CA ILE A 224 21.60 28.79 -28.43
C ILE A 224 22.78 29.74 -28.63
N ILE A 225 23.82 29.26 -29.34
CA ILE A 225 25.04 30.01 -29.58
C ILE A 225 25.09 30.44 -31.04
N LYS A 226 25.31 31.73 -31.31
CA LYS A 226 25.50 32.29 -32.65
C LYS A 226 26.74 33.16 -32.67
N ASN A 227 27.68 32.88 -33.57
CA ASN A 227 28.96 33.59 -33.68
C ASN A 227 29.76 33.65 -32.36
N GLY A 228 29.67 32.60 -31.53
CA GLY A 228 30.34 32.54 -30.22
C GLY A 228 29.61 33.27 -29.08
N GLU A 229 28.45 33.89 -29.35
CA GLU A 229 27.63 34.54 -28.33
C GLU A 229 26.36 33.74 -28.02
N ILE A 230 25.99 33.67 -26.73
CA ILE A 230 24.73 33.06 -26.30
C ILE A 230 23.61 34.06 -26.60
N ILE A 231 22.71 33.68 -27.51
CA ILE A 231 21.56 34.51 -27.92
C ILE A 231 20.24 34.08 -27.28
N GLY A 232 20.25 32.97 -26.54
CA GLY A 232 19.07 32.42 -25.89
C GLY A 232 19.31 30.98 -25.43
N GLU A 233 18.24 30.29 -25.12
CA GLU A 233 18.24 28.85 -24.85
C GLU A 233 17.07 28.18 -25.56
N MET A 234 17.23 26.90 -25.86
CA MET A 234 16.14 26.02 -26.26
C MET A 234 15.90 25.00 -25.18
N ALA A 235 14.66 24.54 -25.04
CA ALA A 235 14.31 23.53 -24.07
C ALA A 235 13.30 22.52 -24.62
N LEU A 236 13.54 21.26 -24.27
CA LEU A 236 12.55 20.19 -24.32
C LEU A 236 11.99 19.98 -22.92
N ALA A 237 10.67 19.94 -22.82
CA ALA A 237 9.97 19.82 -21.56
C ALA A 237 8.94 18.68 -21.60
N GLU A 238 9.12 17.74 -20.68
CA GLU A 238 8.25 16.59 -20.46
C GLU A 238 7.27 16.90 -19.32
N ASP A 239 5.97 16.70 -19.54
CA ASP A 239 4.97 16.79 -18.47
C ASP A 239 5.07 15.53 -17.59
N VAL A 240 5.55 15.70 -16.36
CA VAL A 240 5.71 14.63 -15.37
C VAL A 240 4.65 14.70 -14.27
N THR A 241 3.58 15.47 -14.46
CA THR A 241 2.54 15.70 -13.46
C THR A 241 1.90 14.40 -12.98
N GLU A 242 1.38 13.60 -13.92
CA GLU A 242 0.68 12.35 -13.62
C GLU A 242 1.63 11.33 -12.98
N ARG A 243 2.82 11.14 -13.57
CA ARG A 243 3.83 10.21 -13.04
C ARG A 243 4.19 10.54 -11.59
N ARG A 244 4.43 11.82 -11.29
CA ARG A 244 4.77 12.25 -9.93
C ARG A 244 3.61 12.14 -8.95
N GLN A 245 2.37 12.34 -9.40
CA GLN A 245 1.19 12.16 -8.57
C GLN A 245 1.04 10.68 -8.18
N MET A 246 1.18 9.78 -9.16
CA MET A 246 1.17 8.32 -8.92
C MET A 246 2.31 7.87 -8.00
N GLU A 247 3.54 8.37 -8.21
CA GLU A 247 4.68 8.06 -7.35
C GLU A 247 4.43 8.48 -5.89
N LYS A 248 3.83 9.65 -5.67
CA LYS A 248 3.48 10.13 -4.33
C LYS A 248 2.37 9.31 -3.68
N GLU A 249 1.32 8.98 -4.42
CA GLU A 249 0.22 8.14 -3.91
C GLU A 249 0.72 6.75 -3.53
N LEU A 250 1.58 6.16 -4.38
CA LEU A 250 2.22 4.88 -4.10
C LEU A 250 3.10 4.96 -2.85
N GLN A 251 3.91 6.01 -2.72
CA GLN A 251 4.74 6.22 -1.53
C GLN A 251 3.88 6.32 -0.26
N PHE A 252 2.83 7.13 -0.29
CA PHE A 252 1.91 7.29 0.82
C PHE A 252 1.20 5.98 1.20
N SER A 253 0.77 5.20 0.21
CA SER A 253 0.16 3.88 0.42
C SER A 253 1.16 2.91 1.05
N ASN A 254 2.42 2.90 0.60
CA ASN A 254 3.46 2.03 1.16
C ASN A 254 3.78 2.38 2.61
N GLU A 255 3.92 3.67 2.93
CA GLU A 255 4.12 4.13 4.31
C GLU A 255 2.94 3.75 5.21
N THR A 256 1.71 3.89 4.72
CA THR A 256 0.50 3.48 5.44
C THR A 256 0.45 1.97 5.68
N LEU A 257 0.80 1.16 4.67
CA LEU A 257 0.84 -0.30 4.78
C LEU A 257 1.90 -0.77 5.78
N LEU A 258 3.08 -0.13 5.82
CA LEU A 258 4.11 -0.43 6.80
C LEU A 258 3.62 -0.16 8.23
N ARG A 259 2.96 0.98 8.47
CA ARG A 259 2.37 1.29 9.78
C ARG A 259 1.32 0.28 10.21
N ILE A 260 0.37 -0.06 9.33
CA ILE A 260 -0.67 -1.05 9.61
C ILE A 260 -0.07 -2.44 9.89
N ARG A 261 0.99 -2.81 9.15
CA ARG A 261 1.70 -4.07 9.37
C ARG A 261 2.34 -4.12 10.76
N GLU A 262 2.99 -3.05 11.19
CA GLU A 262 3.60 -2.96 12.53
C GLU A 262 2.54 -3.08 13.64
N GLU A 263 1.41 -2.37 13.51
CA GLU A 263 0.28 -2.46 14.44
C GLU A 263 -0.31 -3.89 14.49
N LEU A 264 -0.45 -4.55 13.34
CA LEU A 264 -0.96 -5.92 13.26
C LEU A 264 -0.01 -6.93 13.92
N VAL A 265 1.32 -6.76 13.75
CA VAL A 265 2.31 -7.62 14.41
C VAL A 265 2.21 -7.48 15.93
N ALA A 266 2.12 -6.25 16.44
CA ALA A 266 1.96 -6.02 17.87
C ALA A 266 0.66 -6.62 18.43
N ALA A 267 -0.46 -6.43 17.71
CA ALA A 267 -1.75 -6.99 18.09
C ALA A 267 -1.73 -8.53 18.14
N ASN A 268 -1.12 -9.17 17.13
CA ASN A 268 -0.98 -10.63 17.09
C ASN A 268 -0.12 -11.17 18.25
N GLN A 269 0.97 -10.48 18.61
CA GLN A 269 1.80 -10.87 19.75
C GLN A 269 1.02 -10.77 21.07
N GLN A 270 0.25 -9.70 21.25
CA GLN A 270 -0.61 -9.54 22.42
C GLN A 270 -1.70 -10.61 22.49
N GLN A 271 -2.30 -10.95 21.35
CA GLN A 271 -3.31 -12.01 21.27
C GLN A 271 -2.73 -13.37 21.66
N LEU A 272 -1.53 -13.72 21.15
CA LEU A 272 -0.85 -14.96 21.52
C LEU A 272 -0.54 -15.02 23.02
N ALA A 273 -0.01 -13.93 23.60
CA ALA A 273 0.25 -13.88 25.05
C ALA A 273 -1.03 -14.05 25.88
N THR A 274 -2.14 -13.43 25.44
CA THR A 274 -3.44 -13.56 26.11
C THR A 274 -4.00 -14.98 25.99
N GLU A 275 -3.80 -15.64 24.84
CA GLU A 275 -4.24 -17.03 24.61
C GLU A 275 -3.46 -18.02 25.49
N GLU A 276 -2.15 -17.84 25.63
CA GLU A 276 -1.31 -18.64 26.53
C GLU A 276 -1.73 -18.48 28.01
N GLU A 277 -1.99 -17.25 28.45
CA GLU A 277 -2.48 -16.98 29.82
C GLU A 277 -3.84 -17.64 30.07
N LEU A 278 -4.79 -17.50 29.14
CA LEU A 278 -6.12 -18.10 29.26
C LEU A 278 -6.02 -19.63 29.32
N ARG A 279 -5.13 -20.23 28.52
CA ARG A 279 -4.90 -21.68 28.54
C ARG A 279 -4.37 -22.14 29.91
N ALA A 280 -3.43 -21.42 30.50
CA ALA A 280 -2.92 -21.74 31.83
C ALA A 280 -4.04 -21.65 32.90
N GLN A 281 -4.88 -20.62 32.83
CA GLN A 281 -6.03 -20.48 33.73
C GLN A 281 -7.05 -21.61 33.57
N LEU A 282 -7.31 -22.06 32.34
CA LEU A 282 -8.20 -23.19 32.07
C LEU A 282 -7.64 -24.49 32.66
N GLU A 283 -6.35 -24.78 32.47
CA GLU A 283 -5.70 -25.96 33.04
C GLU A 283 -5.73 -25.94 34.57
N GLU A 284 -5.54 -24.77 35.20
CA GLU A 284 -5.67 -24.61 36.65
C GLU A 284 -7.13 -24.80 37.12
N SER A 285 -8.10 -24.23 36.41
CA SER A 285 -9.52 -24.40 36.71
C SER A 285 -9.95 -25.87 36.61
N GLU A 286 -9.44 -26.62 35.63
CA GLU A 286 -9.72 -28.06 35.50
C GLU A 286 -9.12 -28.86 36.66
N LYS A 287 -7.88 -28.55 37.08
CA LYS A 287 -7.26 -29.17 38.26
C LYS A 287 -8.07 -28.88 39.52
N ASN A 288 -8.49 -27.64 39.73
CA ASN A 288 -9.29 -27.24 40.88
C ASN A 288 -10.65 -27.95 40.89
N LYS A 289 -11.31 -28.08 39.74
CA LYS A 289 -12.57 -28.83 39.59
C LYS A 289 -12.39 -30.30 39.93
N ASN A 290 -11.32 -30.93 39.44
CA ASN A 290 -11.05 -32.34 39.72
C ASN A 290 -10.72 -32.57 41.19
N ALA A 291 -9.88 -31.73 41.80
CA ALA A 291 -9.56 -31.79 43.22
C ALA A 291 -10.81 -31.60 44.10
N LEU A 292 -11.72 -30.70 43.70
CA LEU A 292 -13.00 -30.51 44.38
C LEU A 292 -13.89 -31.76 44.26
N ALA A 293 -13.96 -32.37 43.08
CA ALA A 293 -14.73 -33.60 42.88
C ALA A 293 -14.16 -34.77 43.71
N GLU A 294 -12.84 -34.93 43.76
CA GLU A 294 -12.17 -35.93 44.59
C GLU A 294 -12.41 -35.69 46.10
N ALA A 295 -12.29 -34.43 46.55
CA ALA A 295 -12.58 -34.06 47.93
C ALA A 295 -14.05 -34.36 48.29
N HIS A 296 -14.99 -34.05 47.39
CA HIS A 296 -16.40 -34.34 47.56
C HIS A 296 -16.67 -35.85 47.66
N GLN A 297 -16.10 -36.65 46.75
CA GLN A 297 -16.24 -38.11 46.79
C GLN A 297 -15.64 -38.72 48.07
N ARG A 298 -14.50 -38.18 48.53
CA ARG A 298 -13.84 -38.64 49.76
C ARG A 298 -14.68 -38.34 51.00
N LEU A 299 -15.30 -37.16 51.07
CA LEU A 299 -16.23 -36.81 52.14
C LEU A 299 -17.45 -37.73 52.13
N GLN A 300 -18.04 -37.99 50.96
CA GLN A 300 -19.19 -38.88 50.85
C GLN A 300 -18.86 -40.29 51.33
N THR A 301 -17.70 -40.83 50.91
CA THR A 301 -17.19 -42.12 51.38
C THR A 301 -17.03 -42.15 52.91
N PHE A 302 -16.47 -41.10 53.53
CA PHE A 302 -16.35 -41.05 54.98
C PHE A 302 -17.71 -41.10 55.68
N ILE A 303 -18.71 -40.39 55.16
CA ILE A 303 -20.04 -40.39 55.76
C ILE A 303 -20.70 -41.77 55.64
N ASP A 304 -20.56 -42.43 54.48
CA ASP A 304 -21.09 -43.79 54.25
C ASP A 304 -20.51 -44.82 55.24
N PHE A 305 -19.25 -44.66 55.63
CA PHE A 305 -18.55 -45.54 56.57
C PHE A 305 -18.57 -45.06 58.04
N LEU A 306 -19.37 -44.05 58.39
CA LEU A 306 -19.57 -43.72 59.80
C LEU A 306 -20.15 -44.94 60.54
N PRO A 307 -19.60 -45.31 61.71
CA PRO A 307 -20.04 -46.51 62.44
C PRO A 307 -21.42 -46.34 63.09
N GLU A 308 -21.86 -45.11 63.31
CA GLU A 308 -23.19 -44.81 63.86
C GLU A 308 -24.23 -44.75 62.72
N PRO A 309 -25.38 -45.45 62.83
CA PRO A 309 -26.49 -45.32 61.89
C PRO A 309 -26.92 -43.86 61.75
N THR A 310 -26.70 -43.28 60.57
CA THR A 310 -26.86 -41.85 60.32
C THR A 310 -27.60 -41.62 59.00
N PHE A 311 -28.54 -40.69 59.02
CA PHE A 311 -29.24 -40.21 57.83
C PHE A 311 -29.43 -38.69 57.90
N VAL A 312 -29.59 -38.06 56.74
CA VAL A 312 -29.81 -36.62 56.60
C VAL A 312 -31.01 -36.38 55.69
N ILE A 313 -31.81 -35.36 55.97
CA ILE A 313 -32.91 -34.91 55.12
C ILE A 313 -32.69 -33.45 54.71
N ASN A 314 -33.18 -33.07 53.52
CA ASN A 314 -33.21 -31.68 53.10
C ASN A 314 -34.31 -30.87 53.79
N GLN A 315 -34.36 -29.57 53.54
CA GLN A 315 -35.40 -28.67 54.07
C GLN A 315 -36.83 -29.03 53.62
N GLN A 316 -36.98 -29.87 52.58
CA GLN A 316 -38.26 -30.38 52.10
C GLN A 316 -38.62 -31.75 52.72
N GLY A 317 -37.80 -32.25 53.65
CA GLY A 317 -38.01 -33.53 54.33
C GLY A 317 -37.70 -34.76 53.49
N GLN A 318 -36.89 -34.64 52.44
CA GLN A 318 -36.45 -35.77 51.60
C GLN A 318 -35.08 -36.27 52.05
N VAL A 319 -34.88 -37.60 52.07
CA VAL A 319 -33.60 -38.20 52.49
C VAL A 319 -32.50 -37.88 51.49
N GLU A 320 -31.47 -37.15 51.93
CA GLU A 320 -30.26 -36.87 51.15
C GLU A 320 -29.12 -37.84 51.46
N LEU A 321 -29.15 -38.45 52.64
CA LEU A 321 -28.10 -39.37 53.06
C LEU A 321 -28.66 -40.55 53.85
N TRP A 322 -28.11 -41.74 53.61
CA TRP A 322 -28.43 -42.97 54.33
C TRP A 322 -27.17 -43.86 54.36
N ASN A 323 -26.41 -43.83 55.46
CA ASN A 323 -25.10 -44.49 55.52
C ASN A 323 -25.18 -46.02 55.65
N TYR A 324 -24.05 -46.74 55.54
CA TYR A 324 -24.06 -48.21 55.60
C TYR A 324 -24.51 -48.78 56.94
N ALA A 325 -24.14 -48.13 58.05
CA ALA A 325 -24.62 -48.52 59.37
C ALA A 325 -26.16 -48.41 59.46
N MET A 326 -26.77 -47.45 58.77
CA MET A 326 -28.22 -47.32 58.66
C MET A 326 -28.84 -48.39 57.76
N GLU A 327 -28.20 -48.76 56.65
CA GLU A 327 -28.63 -49.91 55.84
C GLU A 327 -28.61 -51.21 56.66
N GLU A 328 -27.56 -51.42 57.46
CA GLU A 328 -27.42 -52.61 58.30
C GLU A 328 -28.47 -52.65 59.41
N LEU A 329 -28.70 -51.51 60.08
CA LEU A 329 -29.70 -51.39 61.15
C LEU A 329 -31.13 -51.66 60.64
N THR A 330 -31.47 -51.14 59.46
CA THR A 330 -32.85 -51.12 58.96
C THR A 330 -33.16 -52.18 57.90
N GLY A 331 -32.12 -52.74 57.26
CA GLY A 331 -32.26 -53.63 56.11
C GLY A 331 -32.63 -52.92 54.80
N ILE A 332 -32.84 -51.59 54.80
CA ILE A 332 -33.20 -50.82 53.61
C ILE A 332 -31.93 -50.27 52.95
N LYS A 333 -31.79 -50.50 51.65
CA LYS A 333 -30.68 -49.94 50.86
C LYS A 333 -30.88 -48.45 50.61
N ALA A 334 -29.80 -47.68 50.66
CA ALA A 334 -29.80 -46.24 50.43
C ALA A 334 -30.49 -45.89 49.10
N ARG A 335 -30.20 -46.64 48.03
CA ARG A 335 -30.85 -46.45 46.71
C ARG A 335 -32.38 -46.52 46.71
N ASP A 336 -32.99 -47.17 47.70
CA ASP A 336 -34.44 -47.36 47.79
C ASP A 336 -35.12 -46.23 48.58
N ILE A 337 -34.36 -45.54 49.45
CA ILE A 337 -34.87 -44.50 50.37
C ILE A 337 -34.36 -43.08 50.03
N LEU A 338 -33.23 -42.93 49.34
CA LEU A 338 -32.71 -41.63 48.92
C LEU A 338 -33.71 -40.89 48.01
N GLY A 339 -33.91 -39.60 48.27
CA GLY A 339 -34.89 -38.73 47.61
C GLY A 339 -36.34 -38.96 48.04
N ARG A 340 -36.63 -39.98 48.86
CA ARG A 340 -37.98 -40.19 49.42
C ARG A 340 -38.21 -39.16 50.53
N GLY A 341 -39.38 -38.52 50.50
CA GLY A 341 -39.84 -37.61 51.55
C GLY A 341 -41.06 -38.16 52.28
N ASN A 342 -41.90 -37.27 52.83
CA ASN A 342 -43.14 -37.63 53.51
C ASN A 342 -42.95 -38.70 54.62
N TYR A 343 -41.89 -38.51 55.41
CA TYR A 343 -41.54 -39.37 56.54
C TYR A 343 -41.33 -40.86 56.19
N GLU A 344 -41.00 -41.19 54.93
CA GLU A 344 -40.77 -42.59 54.53
C GLU A 344 -39.58 -43.23 55.28
N TYR A 345 -38.59 -42.44 55.71
CA TYR A 345 -37.49 -42.90 56.56
C TYR A 345 -37.94 -43.42 57.95
N ALA A 346 -39.15 -43.06 58.41
CA ALA A 346 -39.69 -43.54 59.68
C ALA A 346 -40.29 -44.96 59.60
N ILE A 347 -40.63 -45.43 58.39
CA ILE A 347 -41.28 -46.72 58.16
C ILE A 347 -40.44 -47.90 58.70
N PRO A 348 -39.12 -48.03 58.43
CA PRO A 348 -38.33 -49.13 58.99
C PRO A 348 -38.27 -49.16 60.52
N PHE A 349 -38.53 -48.04 61.21
CA PHE A 349 -38.50 -47.97 62.67
C PHE A 349 -39.88 -48.21 63.31
N TYR A 350 -40.93 -47.62 62.74
CA TYR A 350 -42.27 -47.57 63.34
C TYR A 350 -43.35 -48.30 62.53
N GLY A 351 -43.08 -48.71 61.30
CA GLY A 351 -44.02 -49.36 60.38
C GLY A 351 -45.03 -48.41 59.74
N ARG A 352 -44.92 -47.10 60.01
CA ARG A 352 -45.80 -46.04 59.51
C ARG A 352 -45.03 -44.73 59.32
N ARG A 353 -45.56 -43.85 58.48
CA ARG A 353 -45.02 -42.50 58.24
C ARG A 353 -45.35 -41.61 59.41
N VAL A 354 -44.35 -41.28 60.22
CA VAL A 354 -44.49 -40.40 61.39
C VAL A 354 -43.27 -39.49 61.48
N PRO A 355 -43.42 -38.23 61.93
CA PRO A 355 -42.28 -37.36 62.21
C PRO A 355 -41.32 -38.00 63.20
N MET A 356 -40.02 -37.89 62.92
CA MET A 356 -38.93 -38.33 63.78
C MET A 356 -38.20 -37.14 64.42
N LEU A 357 -37.20 -37.42 65.25
CA LEU A 357 -36.42 -36.40 65.96
C LEU A 357 -35.77 -35.36 65.01
N ILE A 358 -35.43 -35.75 63.77
CA ILE A 358 -34.89 -34.84 62.74
C ILE A 358 -35.91 -33.83 62.23
N ASP A 359 -37.17 -34.22 62.14
CA ASP A 359 -38.26 -33.31 61.78
C ASP A 359 -38.51 -32.29 62.88
N MET A 360 -38.32 -32.70 64.12
CA MET A 360 -38.44 -31.84 65.30
C MET A 360 -37.25 -30.87 65.43
N ALA A 361 -36.07 -31.26 64.95
CA ALA A 361 -34.93 -30.37 64.88
C ALA A 361 -35.15 -29.27 63.84
N LEU A 362 -35.84 -29.57 62.72
CA LEU A 362 -36.20 -28.59 61.70
C LEU A 362 -37.44 -27.75 62.06
N ASP A 363 -38.45 -28.36 62.70
CA ASP A 363 -39.66 -27.71 63.18
C ASP A 363 -39.97 -28.11 64.64
N PRO A 364 -39.50 -27.31 65.62
CA PRO A 364 -39.71 -27.58 67.03
C PRO A 364 -41.18 -27.68 67.47
N GLN A 365 -42.14 -27.16 66.69
CA GLN A 365 -43.57 -27.26 67.01
C GLN A 365 -44.08 -28.71 66.94
N LEU A 366 -43.39 -29.59 66.22
CA LEU A 366 -43.73 -31.01 66.11
C LEU A 366 -43.47 -31.79 67.41
N ILE A 367 -42.70 -31.23 68.36
CA ILE A 367 -42.43 -31.85 69.66
C ILE A 367 -43.71 -31.87 70.52
N GLU A 368 -44.39 -30.74 70.64
CA GLU A 368 -45.61 -30.59 71.45
C GLU A 368 -46.79 -31.42 70.89
N ASN A 369 -46.85 -31.58 69.57
CA ASN A 369 -47.95 -32.25 68.89
C ASN A 369 -47.87 -33.79 68.90
N ASN A 370 -46.70 -34.37 69.17
CA ASN A 370 -46.47 -35.82 69.04
C ASN A 370 -46.10 -36.55 70.35
N ASN A 371 -46.11 -35.86 71.50
CA ASN A 371 -45.82 -36.43 72.84
C ASN A 371 -44.52 -37.27 72.89
N ILE A 372 -43.47 -36.86 72.18
CA ILE A 372 -42.16 -37.52 72.22
C ILE A 372 -41.36 -37.00 73.41
N VAL A 373 -40.80 -37.92 74.21
CA VAL A 373 -39.94 -37.56 75.33
C VAL A 373 -38.54 -37.27 74.79
N VAL A 374 -38.20 -35.98 74.70
CA VAL A 374 -36.83 -35.52 74.45
C VAL A 374 -36.10 -35.46 75.80
N ASN A 375 -35.04 -36.25 75.93
CA ASN A 375 -34.30 -36.40 77.19
C ASN A 375 -33.40 -35.18 77.48
N LYS A 376 -32.84 -34.56 76.43
CA LYS A 376 -31.90 -33.44 76.55
C LYS A 376 -31.90 -32.59 75.28
N ILE A 377 -31.76 -31.27 75.43
CA ILE A 377 -31.51 -30.33 74.33
C ILE A 377 -30.23 -29.55 74.67
N GLU A 378 -29.21 -29.63 73.82
CA GLU A 378 -27.96 -28.87 73.97
C GLU A 378 -27.54 -28.27 72.62
N ASN A 379 -27.34 -26.95 72.56
CA ASN A 379 -26.92 -26.21 71.36
C ASN A 379 -27.71 -26.63 70.10
N ASP A 380 -29.04 -26.55 70.18
CA ASP A 380 -29.99 -26.93 69.12
C ASP A 380 -29.93 -28.41 68.68
N THR A 381 -29.17 -29.25 69.39
CA THR A 381 -29.17 -30.71 69.21
C THR A 381 -30.14 -31.36 70.19
N LEU A 382 -31.10 -32.12 69.66
CA LEU A 382 -32.07 -32.90 70.41
C LEU A 382 -31.51 -34.30 70.69
N PHE A 383 -31.68 -34.78 71.92
CA PHE A 383 -31.33 -36.15 72.33
C PHE A 383 -32.57 -36.84 72.90
N ALA A 384 -32.87 -38.03 72.41
CA ALA A 384 -34.02 -38.82 72.86
C ALA A 384 -33.70 -40.31 72.87
N GLU A 385 -34.36 -41.05 73.76
CA GLU A 385 -34.42 -42.51 73.70
C GLU A 385 -35.78 -42.91 73.15
N ILE A 386 -35.78 -43.58 71.99
CA ILE A 386 -36.99 -43.94 71.26
C ILE A 386 -37.17 -45.46 71.22
N TYR A 387 -38.40 -45.93 71.39
CA TYR A 387 -38.75 -47.33 71.18
C TYR A 387 -39.17 -47.55 69.73
N CYS A 388 -38.42 -48.39 69.02
CA CYS A 388 -38.64 -48.75 67.62
C CYS A 388 -39.23 -50.17 67.54
N PRO A 389 -40.56 -50.32 67.36
CA PRO A 389 -41.22 -51.62 67.39
C PRO A 389 -40.85 -52.53 66.21
N GLN A 390 -40.40 -51.98 65.09
CA GLN A 390 -40.04 -52.76 63.89
C GLN A 390 -38.58 -53.27 63.91
N LEU A 391 -37.76 -52.85 64.87
CA LEU A 391 -36.36 -53.26 64.96
C LEU A 391 -36.16 -54.42 65.94
N GLY A 392 -35.69 -55.56 65.43
CA GLY A 392 -35.48 -56.78 66.22
C GLY A 392 -36.77 -57.57 66.48
N VAL A 393 -36.66 -58.75 67.13
CA VAL A 393 -37.79 -59.70 67.27
C VAL A 393 -38.93 -59.16 68.17
N ASN A 394 -38.63 -58.27 69.12
CA ASN A 394 -39.59 -57.71 70.09
C ASN A 394 -39.55 -56.16 70.17
N GLY A 395 -39.03 -55.49 69.13
CA GLY A 395 -38.72 -54.06 69.17
C GLY A 395 -37.45 -53.75 69.97
N SER A 396 -36.87 -52.57 69.73
CA SER A 396 -35.60 -52.15 70.33
C SER A 396 -35.65 -50.68 70.75
N TYR A 397 -34.97 -50.33 71.85
CA TYR A 397 -34.76 -48.93 72.23
C TYR A 397 -33.48 -48.40 71.59
N LEU A 398 -33.55 -47.24 70.95
CA LEU A 398 -32.41 -46.54 70.37
C LEU A 398 -32.17 -45.21 71.10
N SER A 399 -30.92 -44.90 71.38
CA SER A 399 -30.51 -43.56 71.77
C SER A 399 -30.21 -42.77 70.49
N CYS A 400 -30.91 -41.67 70.29
CA CYS A 400 -30.84 -40.86 69.07
C CYS A 400 -30.44 -39.43 69.40
N LYS A 401 -29.62 -38.85 68.52
CA LYS A 401 -29.30 -37.43 68.51
C LYS A 401 -29.68 -36.84 67.16
N SER A 402 -30.19 -35.63 67.15
CA SER A 402 -30.53 -34.92 65.92
C SER A 402 -30.20 -33.45 66.03
N ALA A 403 -29.63 -32.88 64.98
CA ALA A 403 -29.31 -31.46 64.88
C ALA A 403 -29.87 -30.91 63.56
N PRO A 404 -30.20 -29.60 63.50
CA PRO A 404 -30.69 -28.93 62.30
C PRO A 404 -29.64 -28.81 61.19
#